data_AF-A0A174I5Z2-F1
#
_entry.id   AF-A0A174I5Z2-F1
#
_cell.length_a   1.000
_cell.length_b   1.000
_cell.length_c   1.000
_cell.angle_alpha   90.00
_cell.angle_beta   90.00
_cell.angle_gamma   90.00
#
_symmetry.space_group_name_H-M   'P 1'
#
loop_
_entity.id
_entity.type
_entity.pdbx_description
1 polymer ?
#
loop_
_entity_poly.entity_id
_entity_poly.type
_entity_poly.pdbx_seq_one_letter_code
_entity_poly.pdbx_strand_id
1 'polypeptide(L)'
;MSGIISHVEDVNKKAANIAGDLYVFCNFNMDGYCYISAEGEFHNKIMLLYNIIHDTSIILQRIRYILCMDPSDYKEWGRIKSEINFKIFKKHSITIKILRACQSHNTSTLNGAIERDEIDFYENWKLQSCGKKEPETVEDYEKMVKILNKYDEDIYTWVLKLLDYISANANKDIIIKQWRDEIIRWYCTKRDIFYGQLEDAYNLLYMRENNHLPNNRIGIFYILNDWIRNSYCEPGIIELKKCDFLLFKAHKNRINESDFDKIKERIDQKKAEVLHNMERDIYKPILTHCHMNNKDELESKNFADYFFQKDLKHLINQEILNKKVQSLLPQDILQVIITKRFMGITFDKLVPEYKI
;
A
#
# COMPACT_ATOMS: atom_id res chain seq x y z
N MET A 1 -1.19 28.03 -11.98
CA MET A 1 -2.29 27.14 -11.53
C MET A 1 -2.46 27.32 -10.04
N SER A 2 -3.69 27.46 -9.56
CA SER A 2 -4.08 27.83 -8.19
C SER A 2 -4.86 26.72 -7.47
N GLY A 3 -4.79 25.49 -7.97
CA GLY A 3 -5.63 24.38 -7.52
C GLY A 3 -4.87 23.27 -6.79
N ILE A 4 -5.58 22.20 -6.44
CA ILE A 4 -5.05 21.11 -5.62
C ILE A 4 -3.81 20.46 -6.27
N ILE A 5 -3.76 20.41 -7.60
CA ILE A 5 -2.63 19.84 -8.36
C ILE A 5 -1.31 20.52 -8.03
N SER A 6 -1.29 21.85 -7.91
CA SER A 6 -0.07 22.61 -7.64
C SER A 6 0.27 22.73 -6.14
N HIS A 7 -0.63 22.28 -5.26
CA HIS A 7 -0.52 22.48 -3.80
C HIS A 7 -0.52 21.17 -3.00
N VAL A 8 -0.20 20.04 -3.63
CA VAL A 8 -0.15 18.74 -2.96
C VAL A 8 0.81 18.73 -1.77
N GLU A 9 2.01 19.29 -1.93
CA GLU A 9 2.98 19.38 -0.84
C GLU A 9 2.47 20.26 0.31
N ASP A 10 1.84 21.39 0.00
CA ASP A 10 1.30 22.30 1.02
C ASP A 10 0.18 21.65 1.83
N VAL A 11 -0.68 20.88 1.16
CA VAL A 11 -1.72 20.09 1.83
C VAL A 11 -1.11 19.00 2.72
N ASN A 12 -0.11 18.27 2.24
CA ASN A 12 0.58 17.27 3.05
C ASN A 12 1.31 17.89 4.25
N LYS A 13 1.95 19.05 4.08
CA LYS A 13 2.53 19.82 5.20
C LYS A 13 1.46 20.22 6.22
N LYS A 14 0.28 20.66 5.75
CA LYS A 14 -0.83 21.01 6.64
C LYS A 14 -1.36 19.80 7.41
N ALA A 15 -1.42 18.61 6.79
CA ALA A 15 -1.75 17.37 7.49
C ALA A 15 -0.69 16.98 8.52
N ALA A 16 0.60 17.11 8.19
CA ALA A 16 1.70 16.87 9.14
C ALA A 16 1.65 17.83 10.35
N ASN A 17 1.16 19.06 10.17
CA ASN A 17 0.94 19.99 11.30
C ASN A 17 -0.21 19.55 12.23
N ILE A 18 -1.16 18.73 11.75
CA ILE A 18 -2.21 18.14 12.59
C ILE A 18 -1.60 17.05 13.48
N ALA A 19 -0.83 16.15 12.87
CA ALA A 19 0.05 15.20 13.52
C ALA A 19 1.18 14.82 12.55
N GLY A 20 2.42 14.82 13.05
CA GLY A 20 3.64 14.81 12.21
C GLY A 20 3.72 13.68 11.19
N ASP A 21 3.05 12.56 11.46
CA ASP A 21 3.09 11.36 10.65
C ASP A 21 2.01 11.28 9.56
N LEU A 22 1.06 12.22 9.53
CA LEU A 22 -0.09 12.18 8.62
C LEU A 22 0.20 12.81 7.26
N TYR A 23 -0.49 12.31 6.24
CA TYR A 23 -0.50 12.84 4.88
C TYR A 23 -1.91 12.70 4.27
N VAL A 24 -2.23 13.49 3.24
CA VAL A 24 -3.48 13.35 2.45
C VAL A 24 -3.20 12.60 1.15
N PHE A 25 -2.13 12.98 0.43
CA PHE A 25 -1.75 12.42 -0.86
C PHE A 25 -0.43 11.64 -0.76
N CYS A 26 -0.45 10.40 -1.23
CA CYS A 26 0.69 9.50 -1.27
C CYS A 26 1.36 9.55 -2.65
N ASN A 27 2.61 10.00 -2.72
CA ASN A 27 3.49 9.91 -3.90
C ASN A 27 2.86 10.42 -5.21
N PHE A 28 2.07 11.49 -5.13
CA PHE A 28 1.59 12.18 -6.33
C PHE A 28 2.76 12.91 -7.02
N ASN A 29 2.88 12.71 -8.32
CA ASN A 29 3.85 13.41 -9.16
C ASN A 29 3.18 13.83 -10.47
N MET A 30 3.57 15.00 -10.98
CA MET A 30 3.17 15.52 -12.28
C MET A 30 4.13 15.08 -13.41
N ASP A 31 5.26 14.46 -13.08
CA ASP A 31 6.20 13.94 -14.07
C ASP A 31 5.52 12.90 -14.98
N GLY A 32 5.65 13.08 -16.29
CA GLY A 32 5.02 12.23 -17.30
C GLY A 32 3.70 12.77 -17.86
N TYR A 33 3.14 13.84 -17.27
CA TYR A 33 1.91 14.49 -17.75
C TYR A 33 2.25 15.69 -18.65
N CYS A 34 2.59 15.42 -19.92
CA CYS A 34 2.83 16.44 -20.94
C CYS A 34 1.74 16.46 -22.02
N TYR A 35 1.48 17.62 -22.59
CA TYR A 35 0.53 17.80 -23.69
C TYR A 35 1.04 18.84 -24.69
N ILE A 36 0.59 18.72 -25.94
CA ILE A 36 0.97 19.61 -27.05
C ILE A 36 -0.25 20.29 -27.72
N SER A 37 -1.47 19.96 -27.28
CA SER A 37 -2.72 20.50 -27.80
C SER A 37 -3.72 20.76 -26.67
N ALA A 38 -4.75 21.58 -26.91
CA ALA A 38 -5.80 21.86 -25.93
C ALA A 38 -6.64 20.63 -25.58
N GLU A 39 -6.86 19.73 -26.55
CA GLU A 39 -7.45 18.40 -26.31
C GLU A 39 -6.56 17.56 -25.39
N GLY A 40 -5.26 17.54 -25.66
CA GLY A 40 -4.28 16.88 -24.79
C GLY A 40 -4.29 17.45 -23.38
N GLU A 41 -4.38 18.78 -23.23
CA GLU A 41 -4.51 19.45 -21.93
C GLU A 41 -5.76 18.98 -21.19
N PHE A 42 -6.90 18.92 -21.88
CA PHE A 42 -8.17 18.46 -21.32
C PHE A 42 -8.09 17.04 -20.77
N HIS A 43 -7.59 16.08 -21.56
CA HIS A 43 -7.39 14.70 -21.11
C HIS A 43 -6.39 14.62 -19.95
N ASN A 44 -5.29 15.35 -20.06
CA ASN A 44 -4.26 15.39 -19.04
C ASN A 44 -4.80 15.92 -17.70
N LYS A 45 -5.61 16.98 -17.73
CA LYS A 45 -6.21 17.57 -16.54
C LYS A 45 -7.18 16.60 -15.85
N ILE A 46 -7.96 15.82 -16.61
CA ILE A 46 -8.82 14.77 -16.05
C ILE A 46 -7.99 13.70 -15.35
N MET A 47 -6.90 13.24 -15.96
CA MET A 47 -5.98 12.27 -15.36
C MET A 47 -5.38 12.79 -14.04
N LEU A 48 -4.85 14.00 -14.03
CA LEU A 48 -4.24 14.61 -12.84
C LEU A 48 -5.25 14.74 -11.70
N LEU A 49 -6.46 15.24 -11.97
CA LEU A 49 -7.52 15.35 -10.97
C LEU A 49 -7.97 13.97 -10.46
N TYR A 50 -8.12 12.99 -11.36
CA TYR A 50 -8.48 11.64 -10.97
C TYR A 50 -7.43 11.04 -10.04
N ASN A 51 -6.15 11.15 -10.39
CA ASN A 51 -5.06 10.60 -9.58
C ASN A 51 -5.04 11.21 -8.18
N ILE A 52 -5.19 12.52 -8.04
CA ILE A 52 -5.22 13.21 -6.74
C ILE A 52 -6.39 12.74 -5.89
N ILE A 53 -7.59 12.67 -6.46
CA ILE A 53 -8.80 12.34 -5.71
C ILE A 53 -8.86 10.86 -5.37
N HIS A 54 -8.44 10.00 -6.30
CA HIS A 54 -8.68 8.56 -6.25
C HIS A 54 -7.42 7.72 -6.00
N ASP A 55 -6.35 7.92 -6.77
CA ASP A 55 -5.22 6.97 -6.74
C ASP A 55 -4.22 7.26 -5.63
N THR A 56 -4.00 8.54 -5.33
CA THR A 56 -3.00 9.00 -4.34
C THR A 56 -3.63 9.34 -3.00
N SER A 57 -4.96 9.50 -2.91
CA SER A 57 -5.64 9.80 -1.66
C SER A 57 -6.63 8.71 -1.24
N ILE A 58 -6.20 7.85 -0.31
CA ILE A 58 -7.11 7.00 0.45
C ILE A 58 -7.97 7.80 1.44
N ILE A 59 -7.42 8.91 1.96
CA ILE A 59 -8.04 9.71 3.01
C ILE A 59 -9.35 10.32 2.55
N LEU A 60 -9.34 10.97 1.39
CA LEU A 60 -10.54 11.59 0.84
C LEU A 60 -11.65 10.59 0.52
N GLN A 61 -11.30 9.33 0.21
CA GLN A 61 -12.26 8.26 -0.01
C GLN A 61 -12.85 7.68 1.28
N ARG A 62 -12.16 7.85 2.41
CA ARG A 62 -12.49 7.23 3.70
C ARG A 62 -12.90 8.23 4.77
N ILE A 63 -13.16 9.48 4.40
CA ILE A 63 -13.52 10.59 5.31
C ILE A 63 -14.60 10.22 6.34
N ARG A 64 -15.65 9.49 5.94
CA ARG A 64 -16.69 9.06 6.90
C ARG A 64 -16.12 8.20 8.03
N TYR A 65 -15.20 7.29 7.72
CA TYR A 65 -14.56 6.42 8.71
C TYR A 65 -13.53 7.17 9.57
N ILE A 66 -13.02 8.30 9.07
CA ILE A 66 -12.02 9.12 9.74
C ILE A 66 -12.66 10.17 10.66
N LEU A 67 -13.83 10.71 10.27
CA LEU A 67 -14.47 11.82 11.00
C LEU A 67 -15.59 11.39 11.95
N CYS A 68 -16.26 10.27 11.69
CA CYS A 68 -17.36 9.79 12.54
C CYS A 68 -16.82 8.90 13.68
N MET A 69 -17.38 9.07 14.88
CA MET A 69 -17.09 8.16 15.99
C MET A 69 -17.69 6.77 15.72
N ASP A 70 -18.93 6.75 15.20
CA ASP A 70 -19.54 5.55 14.62
C ASP A 70 -19.85 5.82 13.15
N PRO A 71 -19.14 5.19 12.20
CA PRO A 71 -19.44 5.31 10.79
C PRO A 71 -20.89 4.94 10.44
N SER A 72 -21.58 4.15 11.26
CA SER A 72 -22.99 3.77 11.05
C SER A 72 -23.98 4.88 11.41
N ASP A 73 -23.56 5.91 12.17
CA ASP A 73 -24.40 7.04 12.54
C ASP A 73 -24.56 8.02 11.36
N TYR A 74 -25.70 7.88 10.67
CA TYR A 74 -26.05 8.74 9.55
C TYR A 74 -26.38 10.19 9.96
N LYS A 75 -26.79 10.43 11.22
CA LYS A 75 -27.10 11.78 11.70
C LYS A 75 -25.81 12.54 11.97
N GLU A 76 -24.85 11.91 12.66
CA GLU A 76 -23.51 12.48 12.86
C GLU A 76 -22.88 12.82 11.50
N TRP A 77 -22.84 11.85 10.58
CA TRP A 77 -22.31 12.09 9.23
C TRP A 77 -23.07 13.20 8.49
N GLY A 78 -24.39 13.29 8.68
CA GLY A 78 -25.23 14.37 8.17
C GLY A 78 -24.73 15.76 8.56
N ARG A 79 -24.48 15.96 9.86
CA ARG A 79 -23.96 17.20 10.43
C ARG A 79 -22.57 17.54 9.90
N ILE A 80 -21.63 16.58 9.98
CA ILE A 80 -20.24 16.76 9.55
C ILE A 80 -20.18 17.14 8.06
N LYS A 81 -20.95 16.45 7.20
CA LYS A 81 -21.02 16.77 5.76
C LYS A 81 -21.43 18.22 5.49
N SER A 82 -22.35 18.76 6.29
CA SER A 82 -22.79 20.15 6.15
C SER A 82 -21.68 21.11 6.56
N GLU A 83 -21.05 20.86 7.72
CA GLU A 83 -19.96 21.68 8.27
C GLU A 83 -18.77 21.78 7.29
N ILE A 84 -18.33 20.65 6.73
CA ILE A 84 -17.22 20.62 5.76
C ILE A 84 -17.65 20.89 4.32
N ASN A 85 -18.95 21.09 4.05
CA ASN A 85 -19.49 21.23 2.69
C ASN A 85 -19.11 20.06 1.75
N PHE A 86 -19.25 18.82 2.24
CA PHE A 86 -18.87 17.60 1.52
C PHE A 86 -19.56 17.44 0.16
N LYS A 87 -20.71 18.10 -0.05
CA LYS A 87 -21.47 18.03 -1.31
C LYS A 87 -20.64 18.53 -2.50
N ILE A 88 -19.82 19.58 -2.31
CA ILE A 88 -18.97 20.12 -3.38
C ILE A 88 -17.95 19.07 -3.81
N PHE A 89 -17.16 18.56 -2.86
CA PHE A 89 -16.18 17.51 -3.15
C PHE A 89 -16.81 16.27 -3.76
N LYS A 90 -17.92 15.78 -3.20
CA LYS A 90 -18.62 14.59 -3.72
C LYS A 90 -19.05 14.79 -5.17
N LYS A 91 -19.59 15.96 -5.51
CA LYS A 91 -19.98 16.28 -6.89
C LYS A 91 -18.77 16.21 -7.82
N HIS A 92 -17.70 16.93 -7.49
CA HIS A 92 -16.50 17.01 -8.33
C HIS A 92 -15.80 15.65 -8.46
N SER A 93 -15.68 14.90 -7.37
CA SER A 93 -15.12 13.54 -7.37
C SER A 93 -15.90 12.58 -8.27
N ILE A 94 -17.24 12.57 -8.19
CA ILE A 94 -18.07 11.72 -9.06
C ILE A 94 -17.91 12.15 -10.52
N THR A 95 -17.94 13.46 -10.81
CA THR A 95 -17.76 13.97 -12.16
C THR A 95 -16.42 13.52 -12.73
N ILE A 96 -15.31 13.80 -12.04
CA ILE A 96 -13.96 13.42 -12.49
C ILE A 96 -13.83 11.90 -12.69
N LYS A 97 -14.41 11.09 -11.81
CA LYS A 97 -14.44 9.63 -11.97
C LYS A 97 -15.14 9.20 -13.26
N ILE A 98 -16.32 9.76 -13.55
CA ILE A 98 -17.07 9.45 -14.78
C ILE A 98 -16.31 9.93 -16.02
N LEU A 99 -15.75 11.15 -15.98
CA LEU A 99 -14.93 11.68 -17.07
C LEU A 99 -13.76 10.73 -17.39
N ARG A 100 -13.06 10.24 -16.37
CA ARG A 100 -11.97 9.27 -16.56
C ARG A 100 -12.45 7.91 -17.05
N ALA A 101 -13.60 7.42 -16.59
CA ALA A 101 -14.16 6.14 -17.02
C ALA A 101 -14.53 6.16 -18.51
N CYS A 102 -15.27 7.17 -18.96
CA CYS A 102 -15.67 7.31 -20.36
C CYS A 102 -14.48 7.55 -21.30
N GLN A 103 -13.39 8.14 -20.83
CA GLN A 103 -12.20 8.38 -21.64
C GLN A 103 -11.32 7.15 -21.89
N SER A 104 -11.37 6.13 -21.04
CA SER A 104 -10.43 5.00 -21.20
C SER A 104 -10.99 3.60 -20.93
N HIS A 105 -12.26 3.47 -20.54
CA HIS A 105 -12.85 2.16 -20.22
C HIS A 105 -14.25 1.96 -20.82
N ASN A 106 -15.12 2.97 -20.70
CA ASN A 106 -16.55 2.79 -21.01
C ASN A 106 -16.87 3.38 -22.39
N THR A 107 -16.75 2.54 -23.42
CA THR A 107 -16.99 2.93 -24.82
C THR A 107 -18.23 2.29 -25.44
N SER A 108 -18.91 1.38 -24.73
CA SER A 108 -20.03 0.60 -25.29
C SER A 108 -21.30 0.69 -24.45
N THR A 109 -22.38 1.16 -25.06
CA THR A 109 -23.73 1.20 -24.46
C THR A 109 -24.35 -0.19 -24.27
N LEU A 110 -23.71 -1.24 -24.81
CA LEU A 110 -24.10 -2.63 -24.63
C LEU A 110 -23.66 -3.19 -23.26
N ASN A 111 -22.80 -2.48 -22.53
CA ASN A 111 -22.31 -2.92 -21.22
C ASN A 111 -23.36 -2.76 -20.10
N GLY A 112 -24.57 -2.30 -20.43
CA GLY A 112 -25.72 -2.27 -19.53
C GLY A 112 -26.10 -0.87 -19.06
N ALA A 113 -27.12 -0.80 -18.20
CA ALA A 113 -27.74 0.49 -17.82
C ALA A 113 -26.77 1.41 -17.07
N ILE A 114 -25.93 0.87 -16.18
CA ILE A 114 -25.00 1.65 -15.37
C ILE A 114 -24.00 2.40 -16.25
N GLU A 115 -23.39 1.72 -17.23
CA GLU A 115 -22.43 2.37 -18.13
C GLU A 115 -23.08 3.33 -19.12
N ARG A 116 -24.33 3.06 -19.54
CA ARG A 116 -25.11 4.00 -20.33
C ARG A 116 -25.35 5.32 -19.57
N ASP A 117 -25.73 5.24 -18.30
CA ASP A 117 -25.96 6.43 -17.47
C ASP A 117 -24.67 7.28 -17.33
N GLU A 118 -23.50 6.64 -17.26
CA GLU A 118 -22.20 7.34 -17.21
C GLU A 118 -21.86 8.01 -18.54
N ILE A 119 -22.11 7.34 -19.69
CA ILE A 119 -21.93 7.92 -21.02
C ILE A 119 -22.87 9.13 -21.21
N ASP A 120 -24.15 8.99 -20.86
CA ASP A 120 -25.14 10.06 -20.93
C ASP A 120 -24.74 11.25 -20.03
N PHE A 121 -24.22 10.97 -18.84
CA PHE A 121 -23.68 12.01 -17.96
C PHE A 121 -22.50 12.74 -18.62
N TYR A 122 -21.56 12.00 -19.22
CA TYR A 122 -20.39 12.59 -19.89
C TYR A 122 -20.78 13.47 -21.08
N GLU A 123 -21.70 13.01 -21.93
CA GLU A 123 -22.23 13.80 -23.05
C GLU A 123 -22.91 15.08 -22.59
N ASN A 124 -23.74 14.98 -21.55
CA ASN A 124 -24.41 16.14 -20.97
C ASN A 124 -23.42 17.11 -20.32
N TRP A 125 -22.36 16.59 -19.69
CA TRP A 125 -21.29 17.41 -19.14
C TRP A 125 -20.56 18.19 -20.23
N LYS A 126 -20.21 17.55 -21.36
CA LYS A 126 -19.62 18.23 -22.54
C LYS A 126 -20.55 19.32 -23.06
N LEU A 127 -21.83 19.00 -23.26
CA LEU A 127 -22.84 19.94 -23.72
C LEU A 127 -22.96 21.17 -22.80
N GLN A 128 -22.96 20.97 -21.48
CA GLN A 128 -22.98 22.08 -20.51
C GLN A 128 -21.68 22.88 -20.48
N SER A 129 -20.56 22.26 -20.83
CA SER A 129 -19.22 22.83 -20.70
C SER A 129 -18.80 23.66 -21.91
N CYS A 130 -19.02 23.14 -23.12
CA CYS A 130 -18.63 23.79 -24.38
C CYS A 130 -19.81 24.05 -25.34
N GLY A 131 -21.04 23.67 -24.97
CA GLY A 131 -22.23 23.87 -25.82
C GLY A 131 -22.43 22.79 -26.87
N LYS A 132 -21.60 21.73 -26.89
CA LYS A 132 -21.65 20.65 -27.88
C LYS A 132 -21.42 19.28 -27.23
N LYS A 133 -21.99 18.23 -27.82
CA LYS A 133 -21.69 16.84 -27.45
C LYS A 133 -20.36 16.37 -28.01
N GLU A 134 -19.96 16.88 -29.17
CA GLU A 134 -18.71 16.55 -29.86
C GLU A 134 -17.86 17.84 -29.94
N PRO A 135 -16.82 17.98 -29.09
CA PRO A 135 -15.90 19.10 -29.16
C PRO A 135 -14.94 18.92 -30.34
N GLU A 136 -14.83 19.93 -31.20
CA GLU A 136 -14.05 19.85 -32.46
C GLU A 136 -12.96 20.93 -32.54
N THR A 137 -13.08 22.00 -31.75
CA THR A 137 -12.20 23.17 -31.84
C THR A 137 -11.36 23.36 -30.58
N VAL A 138 -10.23 24.06 -30.72
CA VAL A 138 -9.37 24.46 -29.59
C VAL A 138 -10.19 25.19 -28.52
N GLU A 139 -11.08 26.11 -28.93
CA GLU A 139 -11.93 26.88 -28.01
C GLU A 139 -12.90 25.98 -27.21
N ASP A 140 -13.42 24.90 -27.82
CA ASP A 140 -14.28 23.95 -27.12
C ASP A 140 -13.51 23.25 -25.98
N TYR A 141 -12.27 22.85 -26.23
CA TYR A 141 -11.40 22.24 -25.22
C TYR A 141 -10.96 23.22 -24.14
N GLU A 142 -10.61 24.46 -24.50
CA GLU A 142 -10.25 25.51 -23.53
C GLU A 142 -11.40 25.81 -22.55
N LYS A 143 -12.66 25.82 -23.03
CA LYS A 143 -13.85 25.96 -22.17
C LYS A 143 -13.97 24.81 -21.17
N MET A 144 -13.75 23.58 -21.61
CA MET A 144 -13.79 22.40 -20.74
C MET A 144 -12.64 22.42 -19.72
N VAL A 145 -11.42 22.76 -20.13
CA VAL A 145 -10.27 22.93 -19.23
C VAL A 145 -10.53 23.99 -18.16
N LYS A 146 -11.15 25.12 -18.54
CA LYS A 146 -11.53 26.17 -17.58
C LYS A 146 -12.47 25.66 -16.48
N ILE A 147 -13.40 24.76 -16.82
CA ILE A 147 -14.29 24.13 -15.84
C ILE A 147 -13.52 23.16 -14.94
N LEU A 148 -12.60 22.37 -15.50
CA LEU A 148 -11.74 21.49 -14.71
C LEU A 148 -10.82 22.26 -13.76
N ASN A 149 -10.31 23.43 -14.17
CA ASN A 149 -9.55 24.32 -13.30
C ASN A 149 -10.40 24.84 -12.13
N LYS A 150 -11.69 25.11 -12.36
CA LYS A 150 -12.60 25.44 -11.26
C LYS A 150 -12.79 24.26 -10.30
N TYR A 151 -12.89 23.03 -10.81
CA TYR A 151 -12.95 21.85 -9.95
C TYR A 151 -11.67 21.68 -9.11
N ASP A 152 -10.51 21.89 -9.72
CA ASP A 152 -9.18 21.87 -9.08
C ASP A 152 -9.11 22.85 -7.88
N GLU A 153 -9.58 24.09 -8.08
CA GLU A 153 -9.65 25.14 -7.05
C GLU A 153 -10.67 24.85 -5.95
N ASP A 154 -11.87 24.39 -6.33
CA ASP A 154 -12.94 24.04 -5.40
C ASP A 154 -12.52 22.87 -4.49
N ILE A 155 -11.84 21.86 -5.06
CA ILE A 155 -11.30 20.71 -4.31
C ILE A 155 -10.22 21.19 -3.35
N TYR A 156 -9.29 22.04 -3.79
CA TYR A 156 -8.25 22.59 -2.90
C TYR A 156 -8.84 23.32 -1.70
N THR A 157 -9.76 24.25 -1.97
CA THR A 157 -10.45 25.03 -0.93
C THR A 157 -11.17 24.11 0.05
N TRP A 158 -11.84 23.07 -0.46
CA TRP A 158 -12.54 22.12 0.37
C TRP A 158 -11.59 21.25 1.21
N VAL A 159 -10.45 20.80 0.67
CA VAL A 159 -9.44 20.05 1.42
C VAL A 159 -8.86 20.90 2.54
N LEU A 160 -8.56 22.18 2.28
CA LEU A 160 -8.09 23.09 3.34
C LEU A 160 -9.12 23.21 4.47
N LYS A 161 -10.40 23.39 4.11
CA LYS A 161 -11.50 23.46 5.07
C LYS A 161 -11.65 22.17 5.89
N LEU A 162 -11.47 21.01 5.25
CA LEU A 162 -11.46 19.72 5.93
C LEU A 162 -10.31 19.65 6.97
N LEU A 163 -9.11 20.07 6.61
CA LEU A 163 -7.97 20.06 7.53
C LEU A 163 -8.14 21.06 8.68
N ASP A 164 -8.72 22.24 8.42
CA ASP A 164 -9.06 23.21 9.45
C ASP A 164 -10.13 22.66 10.40
N TYR A 165 -11.14 21.99 9.85
CA TYR A 165 -12.17 21.30 10.63
C TYR A 165 -11.57 20.28 11.59
N ILE A 166 -10.68 19.40 11.10
CA ILE A 166 -10.02 18.38 11.92
C ILE A 166 -9.15 19.04 13.00
N SER A 167 -8.41 20.09 12.64
CA SER A 167 -7.51 20.79 13.55
C SER A 167 -8.25 21.43 14.73
N ALA A 168 -9.45 21.95 14.49
CA ALA A 168 -10.29 22.62 15.49
C ALA A 168 -11.26 21.66 16.21
N ASN A 169 -11.32 20.39 15.82
CA ASN A 169 -12.31 19.45 16.36
C ASN A 169 -11.96 19.04 17.80
N ALA A 170 -12.96 19.01 18.70
CA ALA A 170 -12.76 18.56 20.07
C ALA A 170 -12.29 17.09 20.18
N ASN A 171 -12.66 16.25 19.20
CA ASN A 171 -12.27 14.84 19.11
C ASN A 171 -11.04 14.62 18.20
N LYS A 172 -10.20 15.64 18.01
CA LYS A 172 -9.02 15.60 17.12
C LYS A 172 -8.16 14.34 17.30
N ASP A 173 -7.88 13.93 18.54
CA ASP A 173 -7.03 12.77 18.81
C ASP A 173 -7.66 11.45 18.34
N ILE A 174 -8.98 11.32 18.44
CA ILE A 174 -9.71 10.15 17.94
C ILE A 174 -9.69 10.14 16.41
N ILE A 175 -9.92 11.30 15.78
CA ILE A 175 -9.85 11.46 14.32
C ILE A 175 -8.45 11.10 13.81
N ILE A 176 -7.39 11.56 14.48
CA ILE A 176 -6.01 11.20 14.13
C ILE A 176 -5.81 9.68 14.21
N LYS A 177 -6.29 9.04 15.27
CA LYS A 177 -6.20 7.58 15.41
C LYS A 177 -6.93 6.86 14.26
N GLN A 178 -8.15 7.27 13.94
CA GLN A 178 -8.93 6.69 12.84
C GLN A 178 -8.27 6.93 11.48
N TRP A 179 -7.67 8.10 11.26
CA TRP A 179 -6.87 8.41 10.07
C TRP A 179 -5.70 7.43 9.93
N ARG A 180 -4.91 7.23 10.99
CA ARG A 180 -3.80 6.25 11.00
C ARG A 180 -4.30 4.84 10.70
N ASP A 181 -5.39 4.43 11.37
CA ASP A 181 -5.98 3.11 11.17
C ASP A 181 -6.40 2.88 9.70
N GLU A 182 -6.95 3.89 9.03
CA GLU A 182 -7.33 3.80 7.62
C GLU A 182 -6.11 3.73 6.67
N ILE A 183 -5.02 4.44 6.97
CA ILE A 183 -3.74 4.29 6.23
C ILE A 183 -3.18 2.88 6.39
N ILE A 184 -3.13 2.38 7.63
CA ILE A 184 -2.60 1.04 7.93
C ILE A 184 -3.45 -0.03 7.24
N ARG A 185 -4.77 0.09 7.32
CA ARG A 185 -5.71 -0.81 6.63
C ARG A 185 -5.48 -0.80 5.12
N TRP A 186 -5.17 0.36 4.55
CA TRP A 186 -4.85 0.48 3.13
C TRP A 186 -3.59 -0.29 2.77
N TYR A 187 -2.49 -0.16 3.52
CA TYR A 187 -1.26 -0.92 3.25
C TYR A 187 -1.43 -2.44 3.44
N CYS A 188 -2.27 -2.87 4.37
CA CYS A 188 -2.61 -4.29 4.51
C CYS A 188 -3.44 -4.85 3.35
N THR A 189 -4.15 -4.01 2.60
CA THR A 189 -5.08 -4.44 1.52
C THR A 189 -4.51 -4.19 0.12
N LYS A 190 -3.86 -3.05 -0.09
CA LYS A 190 -3.22 -2.64 -1.35
C LYS A 190 -1.77 -3.17 -1.38
N ARG A 191 -1.66 -4.49 -1.56
CA ARG A 191 -0.39 -5.24 -1.43
C ARG A 191 0.65 -4.87 -2.49
N ASP A 192 0.23 -4.36 -3.64
CA ASP A 192 1.07 -3.88 -4.75
C ASP A 192 2.08 -2.82 -4.31
N ILE A 193 1.70 -1.90 -3.41
CA ILE A 193 2.63 -0.88 -2.89
C ILE A 193 3.77 -1.56 -2.12
N PHE A 194 3.43 -2.51 -1.25
CA PHE A 194 4.42 -3.23 -0.47
C PHE A 194 5.29 -4.12 -1.37
N TYR A 195 4.68 -4.88 -2.27
CA TYR A 195 5.41 -5.74 -3.21
C TYR A 195 6.35 -4.94 -4.11
N GLY A 196 5.94 -3.77 -4.60
CA GLY A 196 6.81 -2.91 -5.40
C GLY A 196 8.07 -2.49 -4.63
N GLN A 197 7.91 -2.05 -3.38
CA GLN A 197 9.07 -1.71 -2.55
C GLN A 197 9.90 -2.92 -2.13
N LEU A 198 9.26 -4.08 -1.93
CA LEU A 198 9.95 -5.33 -1.65
C LEU A 198 10.75 -5.79 -2.88
N GLU A 199 10.22 -5.61 -4.09
CA GLU A 199 10.93 -5.88 -5.35
C GLU A 199 12.15 -4.97 -5.50
N ASP A 200 12.02 -3.66 -5.24
CA ASP A 200 13.14 -2.73 -5.26
C ASP A 200 14.25 -3.16 -4.30
N ALA A 201 13.85 -3.54 -3.07
CA ALA A 201 14.73 -4.06 -2.04
C ALA A 201 15.45 -5.36 -2.47
N TYR A 202 14.71 -6.30 -3.04
CA TYR A 202 15.24 -7.55 -3.56
C TYR A 202 16.27 -7.30 -4.67
N ASN A 203 15.91 -6.44 -5.64
CA ASN A 203 16.75 -6.11 -6.79
C ASN A 203 18.06 -5.45 -6.36
N LEU A 204 18.01 -4.52 -5.39
CA LEU A 204 19.20 -3.87 -4.83
C LEU A 204 20.16 -4.88 -4.21
N LEU A 205 19.66 -5.83 -3.44
CA LEU A 205 20.47 -6.88 -2.82
C LEU A 205 21.03 -7.85 -3.88
N TYR A 206 20.21 -8.24 -4.85
CA TYR A 206 20.60 -9.19 -5.90
C TYR A 206 21.73 -8.62 -6.78
N MET A 207 21.67 -7.32 -7.11
CA MET A 207 22.76 -6.62 -7.82
C MET A 207 24.05 -6.54 -7.00
N ARG A 208 23.97 -6.38 -5.67
CA ARG A 208 25.17 -6.33 -4.79
C ARG A 208 25.95 -7.64 -4.79
N GLU A 209 25.30 -8.75 -5.08
CA GLU A 209 25.95 -10.06 -5.22
C GLU A 209 26.57 -10.30 -6.61
N ASN A 210 26.75 -9.24 -7.42
CA ASN A 210 27.23 -9.29 -8.80
C ASN A 210 26.36 -10.12 -9.76
N ASN A 211 25.09 -10.33 -9.42
CA ASN A 211 24.15 -10.99 -10.32
C ASN A 211 23.50 -9.96 -11.27
N HIS A 212 23.20 -10.39 -12.49
CA HIS A 212 22.41 -9.59 -13.45
C HIS A 212 20.92 -9.84 -13.24
N LEU A 213 20.14 -8.75 -13.13
CA LEU A 213 18.68 -8.87 -13.02
C LEU A 213 18.12 -9.72 -14.18
N PRO A 214 17.19 -10.64 -13.90
CA PRO A 214 16.55 -11.41 -14.95
C PRO A 214 15.79 -10.47 -15.90
N ASN A 215 15.97 -10.68 -17.21
CA ASN A 215 15.28 -9.91 -18.25
C ASN A 215 13.74 -10.13 -18.26
N ASN A 216 13.25 -11.15 -17.55
CA ASN A 216 11.84 -11.52 -17.51
C ASN A 216 11.27 -11.38 -16.09
N ARG A 217 10.17 -10.65 -15.96
CA ARG A 217 9.44 -10.44 -14.70
C ARG A 217 8.43 -11.53 -14.37
N ILE A 218 8.25 -12.53 -15.25
CA ILE A 218 7.35 -13.66 -14.99
C ILE A 218 7.80 -14.38 -13.71
N GLY A 219 6.91 -14.41 -12.73
CA GLY A 219 7.11 -15.12 -11.47
C GLY A 219 7.75 -14.31 -10.34
N ILE A 220 7.94 -12.99 -10.49
CA ILE A 220 8.48 -12.14 -9.41
C ILE A 220 7.68 -12.27 -8.12
N PHE A 221 6.35 -12.37 -8.20
CA PHE A 221 5.51 -12.57 -7.01
C PHE A 221 5.79 -13.88 -6.27
N TYR A 222 6.15 -14.97 -6.98
CA TYR A 222 6.55 -16.22 -6.32
C TYR A 222 7.86 -16.03 -5.54
N ILE A 223 8.83 -15.34 -6.14
CA ILE A 223 10.11 -15.01 -5.51
C ILE A 223 9.89 -14.14 -4.27
N LEU A 224 9.06 -13.10 -4.37
CA LEU A 224 8.77 -12.21 -3.25
C LEU A 224 8.01 -12.94 -2.13
N ASN A 225 7.08 -13.84 -2.47
CA ASN A 225 6.39 -14.68 -1.49
C ASN A 225 7.37 -15.63 -0.78
N ASP A 226 8.30 -16.23 -1.52
CA ASP A 226 9.38 -17.04 -0.94
C ASP A 226 10.24 -16.23 0.01
N TRP A 227 10.54 -14.98 -0.34
CA TRP A 227 11.30 -14.09 0.52
C TRP A 227 10.53 -13.73 1.80
N ILE A 228 9.21 -13.53 1.70
CA ILE A 228 8.34 -13.37 2.86
C ILE A 228 8.38 -14.62 3.75
N ARG A 229 8.21 -15.81 3.18
CA ARG A 229 8.31 -17.09 3.90
C ARG A 229 9.67 -17.21 4.61
N ASN A 230 10.76 -16.88 3.93
CA ASN A 230 12.10 -16.96 4.51
C ASN A 230 12.26 -16.05 5.72
N SER A 231 11.63 -14.87 5.73
CA SER A 231 11.69 -13.98 6.88
C SER A 231 11.18 -14.62 8.18
N TYR A 232 10.31 -15.64 8.07
CA TYR A 232 9.87 -16.44 9.21
C TYR A 232 10.86 -17.57 9.51
N CYS A 233 11.26 -18.34 8.49
CA CYS A 233 11.96 -19.61 8.69
C CYS A 233 13.47 -19.47 8.91
N GLU A 234 14.09 -18.45 8.34
CA GLU A 234 15.54 -18.33 8.27
C GLU A 234 16.25 -18.28 9.64
N PRO A 235 15.74 -17.57 10.67
CA PRO A 235 16.35 -17.62 12.00
C PRO A 235 16.51 -19.05 12.54
N GLY A 236 15.49 -19.90 12.34
CA GLY A 236 15.54 -21.31 12.71
C GLY A 236 16.51 -22.11 11.85
N ILE A 237 16.50 -21.89 10.52
CA ILE A 237 17.40 -22.56 9.58
C ILE A 237 18.87 -22.22 9.88
N ILE A 238 19.19 -20.96 10.20
CA ILE A 238 20.54 -20.54 10.60
C ILE A 238 20.99 -21.29 11.85
N GLU A 239 20.11 -21.45 12.83
CA GLU A 239 20.44 -22.16 14.07
C GLU A 239 20.69 -23.66 13.82
N LEU A 240 19.91 -24.29 12.93
CA LEU A 240 20.15 -25.67 12.49
C LEU A 240 21.49 -25.81 11.74
N LYS A 241 21.81 -24.88 10.83
CA LYS A 241 23.10 -24.86 10.12
C LYS A 241 24.29 -24.71 11.10
N LYS A 242 24.15 -23.88 12.15
CA LYS A 242 25.17 -23.78 13.21
C LYS A 242 25.35 -25.11 13.95
N CYS A 243 24.25 -25.79 14.27
CA CYS A 243 24.29 -27.12 14.88
C CYS A 243 25.05 -28.13 14.01
N ASP A 244 24.77 -28.16 12.70
CA ASP A 244 25.47 -29.03 11.74
C ASP A 244 26.96 -28.68 11.63
N PHE A 245 27.29 -27.40 11.60
CA PHE A 245 28.69 -26.94 11.57
C PHE A 245 29.47 -27.35 12.82
N LEU A 246 28.83 -27.28 14.00
CA LEU A 246 29.45 -27.71 15.26
C LEU A 246 29.72 -29.22 15.27
N LEU A 247 28.77 -30.04 14.78
CA LEU A 247 28.98 -31.49 14.62
C LEU A 247 30.13 -31.80 13.66
N PHE A 248 30.15 -31.13 12.51
CA PHE A 248 31.23 -31.27 11.53
C PHE A 248 32.59 -30.93 12.15
N LYS A 249 32.68 -29.82 12.90
CA LYS A 249 33.91 -29.40 13.58
C LYS A 249 34.36 -30.40 14.65
N ALA A 250 33.42 -30.93 15.43
CA ALA A 250 33.69 -31.97 16.43
C ALA A 250 34.29 -33.22 15.79
N HIS A 251 33.70 -33.69 14.69
CA HIS A 251 34.21 -34.83 13.92
C HIS A 251 35.60 -34.55 13.33
N LYS A 252 35.79 -33.38 12.70
CA LYS A 252 37.07 -32.97 12.10
C LYS A 252 38.22 -32.90 13.12
N ASN A 253 37.92 -32.46 14.34
CA ASN A 253 38.91 -32.33 15.41
C ASN A 253 39.27 -33.65 16.11
N ARG A 254 38.72 -34.79 15.65
CA ARG A 254 38.99 -36.13 16.22
C ARG A 254 38.80 -36.18 17.74
N ILE A 255 37.71 -35.56 18.21
CA ILE A 255 37.28 -35.69 19.61
C ILE A 255 37.10 -37.18 19.90
N ASN A 256 37.45 -37.62 21.11
CA ASN A 256 37.24 -39.02 21.50
C ASN A 256 35.74 -39.39 21.40
N GLU A 257 35.47 -40.67 21.17
CA GLU A 257 34.13 -41.17 20.86
C GLU A 257 33.10 -40.83 21.94
N SER A 258 33.46 -41.01 23.22
CA SER A 258 32.56 -40.72 24.35
C SER A 258 32.16 -39.24 24.45
N ASP A 259 33.11 -38.33 24.21
CA ASP A 259 32.83 -36.89 24.24
C ASP A 259 32.13 -36.42 22.96
N PHE A 260 32.40 -37.06 21.83
CA PHE A 260 31.66 -36.83 20.59
C PHE A 260 30.17 -37.20 20.76
N ASP A 261 29.87 -38.35 21.37
CA ASP A 261 28.48 -38.79 21.61
C ASP A 261 27.72 -37.81 22.50
N LYS A 262 28.34 -37.29 23.57
CA LYS A 262 27.74 -36.26 24.43
C LYS A 262 27.48 -34.95 23.69
N ILE A 263 28.41 -34.54 22.81
CA ILE A 263 28.24 -33.34 21.98
C ILE A 263 27.08 -33.56 21.00
N LYS A 264 27.03 -34.74 20.38
CA LYS A 264 25.99 -35.11 19.43
C LYS A 264 24.62 -35.09 20.08
N GLU A 265 24.45 -35.72 21.24
CA GLU A 265 23.19 -35.75 21.97
C GLU A 265 22.69 -34.33 22.29
N ARG A 266 23.57 -33.45 22.79
CA ARG A 266 23.22 -32.05 23.09
C ARG A 266 22.82 -31.27 21.84
N ILE A 267 23.50 -31.50 20.72
CA ILE A 267 23.17 -30.84 19.45
C ILE A 267 21.84 -31.36 18.91
N ASP A 268 21.58 -32.67 18.97
CA ASP A 268 20.31 -33.25 18.53
C ASP A 268 19.13 -32.75 19.38
N GLN A 269 19.31 -32.62 20.70
CA GLN A 269 18.34 -31.95 21.58
C GLN A 269 18.09 -30.50 21.16
N LYS A 270 19.15 -29.75 20.84
CA LYS A 270 19.00 -28.35 20.39
C LYS A 270 18.26 -28.26 19.05
N LYS A 271 18.55 -29.14 18.09
CA LYS A 271 17.85 -29.21 16.81
C LYS A 271 16.37 -29.50 17.00
N ALA A 272 16.03 -30.47 17.86
CA ALA A 272 14.65 -30.80 18.18
C ALA A 272 13.90 -29.60 18.80
N GLU A 273 14.55 -28.86 19.71
CA GLU A 273 14.00 -27.63 20.28
C GLU A 273 13.73 -26.57 19.20
N VAL A 274 14.67 -26.33 18.29
CA VAL A 274 14.51 -25.37 17.18
C VAL A 274 13.33 -25.76 16.28
N LEU A 275 13.25 -27.03 15.88
CA LEU A 275 12.14 -27.53 15.06
C LEU A 275 10.79 -27.40 15.78
N HIS A 276 10.74 -27.72 17.08
CA HIS A 276 9.53 -27.56 17.88
C HIS A 276 9.08 -26.09 17.96
N ASN A 277 10.02 -25.16 18.16
CA ASN A 277 9.71 -23.73 18.19
C ASN A 277 9.21 -23.23 16.81
N MET A 278 9.81 -23.69 15.70
CA MET A 278 9.32 -23.36 14.36
C MET A 278 7.88 -23.87 14.13
N GLU A 279 7.58 -25.10 14.56
CA GLU A 279 6.22 -25.67 14.49
C GLU A 279 5.21 -24.84 15.29
N ARG A 280 5.57 -24.47 16.52
CA ARG A 280 4.69 -23.73 17.42
C ARG A 280 4.46 -22.28 16.97
N ASP A 281 5.52 -21.58 16.58
CA ASP A 281 5.51 -20.11 16.44
C ASP A 281 5.35 -19.66 15.00
N ILE A 282 5.68 -20.51 14.01
CA ILE A 282 5.59 -20.18 12.59
C ILE A 282 4.49 -21.00 11.92
N TYR A 283 4.61 -22.32 11.89
CA TYR A 283 3.73 -23.15 11.06
C TYR A 283 2.31 -23.21 11.61
N LYS A 284 2.12 -23.46 12.91
CA LYS A 284 0.79 -23.59 13.52
C LYS A 284 -0.08 -22.33 13.40
N PRO A 285 0.41 -21.10 13.64
CA PRO A 285 -0.38 -19.88 13.43
C PRO A 285 -0.82 -19.69 11.97
N ILE A 286 0.06 -20.01 11.02
CA ILE A 286 -0.21 -19.87 9.59
C ILE A 286 -1.22 -20.93 9.13
N LEU A 287 -1.04 -22.20 9.55
CA LEU A 287 -2.02 -23.27 9.30
C LEU A 287 -3.41 -22.91 9.81
N THR A 288 -3.48 -22.39 11.04
CA THR A 288 -4.74 -21.96 11.65
C THR A 288 -5.39 -20.83 10.84
N HIS A 289 -4.60 -19.85 10.38
CA HIS A 289 -5.10 -18.74 9.56
C HIS A 289 -5.59 -19.19 8.18
N CYS A 290 -4.89 -20.14 7.56
CA CYS A 290 -5.22 -20.65 6.23
C CYS A 290 -6.22 -21.81 6.26
N HIS A 291 -6.69 -22.22 7.44
CA HIS A 291 -7.59 -23.37 7.63
C HIS A 291 -7.02 -24.68 7.04
N MET A 292 -5.72 -24.89 7.20
CA MET A 292 -4.99 -26.06 6.72
C MET A 292 -4.58 -26.96 7.88
N ASN A 293 -4.50 -28.27 7.62
CA ASN A 293 -4.21 -29.27 8.64
C ASN A 293 -2.78 -29.86 8.53
N ASN A 294 -2.13 -29.72 7.37
CA ASN A 294 -0.79 -30.24 7.14
C ASN A 294 0.16 -29.11 6.69
N LYS A 295 1.33 -29.03 7.32
CA LYS A 295 2.38 -28.07 6.94
C LYS A 295 2.96 -28.34 5.56
N ASP A 296 2.90 -29.57 5.06
CA ASP A 296 3.41 -29.91 3.73
C ASP A 296 2.54 -29.29 2.61
N GLU A 297 1.33 -28.83 2.94
CA GLU A 297 0.43 -28.10 2.04
C GLU A 297 0.69 -26.59 2.04
N LEU A 298 1.54 -26.08 2.95
CA LEU A 298 1.84 -24.65 3.03
C LEU A 298 2.70 -24.21 1.85
N GLU A 299 2.14 -23.33 1.02
CA GLU A 299 2.85 -22.62 -0.01
C GLU A 299 3.29 -21.23 0.47
N SER A 300 4.26 -20.63 -0.21
CA SER A 300 4.76 -19.29 0.14
C SER A 300 3.68 -18.19 0.08
N LYS A 301 2.63 -18.37 -0.73
CA LYS A 301 1.46 -17.49 -0.76
C LYS A 301 0.72 -17.45 0.58
N ASN A 302 0.69 -18.57 1.33
CA ASN A 302 0.05 -18.66 2.64
C ASN A 302 0.78 -17.80 3.68
N PHE A 303 2.12 -17.79 3.64
CA PHE A 303 2.96 -16.93 4.47
C PHE A 303 2.73 -15.46 4.13
N ALA A 304 2.66 -15.12 2.84
CA ALA A 304 2.36 -13.76 2.39
C ALA A 304 0.97 -13.31 2.84
N ASP A 305 -0.06 -14.15 2.69
CA ASP A 305 -1.41 -13.86 3.18
C ASP A 305 -1.43 -13.59 4.68
N TYR A 306 -0.79 -14.45 5.47
CA TYR A 306 -0.66 -14.26 6.91
C TYR A 306 0.06 -12.95 7.25
N PHE A 307 1.18 -12.66 6.57
CA PHE A 307 1.94 -11.44 6.76
C PHE A 307 1.08 -10.19 6.56
N PHE A 308 0.36 -10.09 5.45
CA PHE A 308 -0.48 -8.92 5.16
C PHE A 308 -1.69 -8.80 6.10
N GLN A 309 -2.28 -9.92 6.51
CA GLN A 309 -3.51 -9.94 7.32
C GLN A 309 -3.26 -9.81 8.82
N LYS A 310 -2.08 -10.22 9.32
CA LYS A 310 -1.77 -10.29 10.75
C LYS A 310 -0.57 -9.45 11.13
N ASP A 311 0.57 -9.66 10.49
CA ASP A 311 1.84 -9.10 10.94
C ASP A 311 2.04 -7.64 10.53
N LEU A 312 1.70 -7.28 9.29
CA LEU A 312 2.04 -5.97 8.74
C LEU A 312 1.43 -4.83 9.56
N LYS A 313 0.17 -4.95 9.99
CA LYS A 313 -0.47 -3.98 10.90
C LYS A 313 0.29 -3.87 12.22
N HIS A 314 0.74 -4.98 12.79
CA HIS A 314 1.47 -4.98 14.04
C HIS A 314 2.84 -4.29 13.88
N LEU A 315 3.57 -4.62 12.82
CA LEU A 315 4.87 -4.02 12.50
C LEU A 315 4.76 -2.51 12.29
N ILE A 316 3.75 -2.05 11.53
CA ILE A 316 3.53 -0.61 11.33
C ILE A 316 3.28 0.09 12.67
N ASN A 317 2.39 -0.47 13.50
CA ASN A 317 2.11 0.10 14.82
C ASN A 317 3.34 0.14 15.73
N GLN A 318 4.18 -0.89 15.71
CA GLN A 318 5.44 -0.89 16.47
C GLN A 318 6.38 0.24 16.01
N GLU A 319 6.51 0.45 14.70
CA GLU A 319 7.39 1.51 14.17
C GLU A 319 6.89 2.92 14.51
N ILE A 320 5.56 3.14 14.51
CA ILE A 320 4.94 4.37 14.98
C ILE A 320 5.25 4.59 16.48
N LEU A 321 5.04 3.58 17.32
CA LEU A 321 5.28 3.65 18.76
C LEU A 321 6.75 3.93 19.10
N ASN A 322 7.66 3.32 18.33
CA ASN A 322 9.10 3.51 18.48
C ASN A 322 9.60 4.88 18.00
N LYS A 323 8.72 5.74 17.45
CA LYS A 323 9.04 7.05 16.86
C LYS A 323 10.17 6.97 15.82
N LYS A 324 10.26 5.83 15.11
CA LYS A 324 11.30 5.57 14.11
C LYS A 324 10.92 6.01 12.70
N VAL A 325 9.69 6.48 12.53
CA VAL A 325 9.15 6.90 11.23
C VAL A 325 8.78 8.37 11.24
N GLN A 326 9.22 9.07 10.20
CA GLN A 326 8.95 10.49 10.00
C GLN A 326 7.51 10.71 9.54
N SER A 327 7.02 9.85 8.64
CA SER A 327 5.62 9.84 8.25
C SER A 327 5.09 8.44 7.98
N LEU A 328 3.79 8.34 7.79
CA LEU A 328 3.13 7.12 7.32
C LEU A 328 3.20 6.95 5.81
N LEU A 329 3.87 7.83 5.05
CA LEU A 329 4.07 7.60 3.61
C LEU A 329 4.78 6.26 3.38
N PRO A 330 4.49 5.53 2.29
CA PRO A 330 5.02 4.19 2.08
C PRO A 330 6.54 4.11 2.16
N GLN A 331 7.24 5.09 1.59
CA GLN A 331 8.71 5.18 1.62
C GLN A 331 9.29 5.33 3.03
N ASP A 332 8.53 5.89 3.98
CA ASP A 332 9.02 6.12 5.34
C ASP A 332 8.70 4.94 6.26
N ILE A 333 7.54 4.30 6.07
CA ILE A 333 7.08 3.21 6.95
C ILE A 333 7.37 1.82 6.39
N LEU A 334 7.03 1.56 5.13
CA LEU A 334 7.14 0.22 4.55
C LEU A 334 8.60 -0.10 4.24
N GLN A 335 9.39 0.85 3.76
CA GLN A 335 10.84 0.63 3.55
C GLN A 335 11.58 0.34 4.86
N VAL A 336 11.20 0.96 5.98
CA VAL A 336 11.79 0.68 7.30
C VAL A 336 11.48 -0.76 7.71
N ILE A 337 10.22 -1.19 7.56
CA ILE A 337 9.82 -2.58 7.82
C ILE A 337 10.58 -3.53 6.90
N ILE A 338 10.67 -3.20 5.61
CA ILE A 338 11.35 -4.03 4.63
C ILE A 338 12.82 -4.18 4.97
N THR A 339 13.47 -3.07 5.30
CA THR A 339 14.89 -3.02 5.64
C THR A 339 15.19 -3.85 6.88
N LYS A 340 14.37 -3.74 7.93
CA LYS A 340 14.60 -4.49 9.17
C LYS A 340 14.31 -5.97 9.04
N ARG A 341 13.28 -6.35 8.27
CA ARG A 341 12.78 -7.73 8.23
C ARG A 341 13.38 -8.57 7.12
N PHE A 342 13.68 -8.00 5.95
CA PHE A 342 14.09 -8.77 4.77
C PHE A 342 15.53 -8.54 4.32
N MET A 343 16.15 -7.40 4.61
CA MET A 343 17.54 -7.14 4.14
C MET A 343 18.59 -8.05 4.79
N GLY A 344 18.29 -8.65 5.93
CA GLY A 344 19.16 -9.63 6.58
C GLY A 344 19.04 -11.05 6.02
N ILE A 345 18.12 -11.28 5.06
CA ILE A 345 17.83 -12.61 4.53
C ILE A 345 18.81 -12.95 3.41
N THR A 346 19.47 -14.09 3.56
CA THR A 346 20.44 -14.61 2.58
C THR A 346 19.75 -15.16 1.33
N PHE A 347 20.31 -14.89 0.16
CA PHE A 347 19.84 -15.46 -1.12
C PHE A 347 20.23 -16.92 -1.32
N ASP A 348 21.04 -17.48 -0.42
CA ASP A 348 21.39 -18.89 -0.40
C ASP A 348 20.10 -19.71 -0.48
N LYS A 349 19.86 -20.28 -1.65
CA LYS A 349 18.69 -21.09 -2.02
C LYS A 349 18.06 -21.78 -0.82
N LEU A 350 17.02 -21.15 -0.27
CA LEU A 350 15.69 -21.72 -0.10
C LEU A 350 15.70 -23.26 -0.13
N VAL A 351 15.90 -23.85 1.06
CA VAL A 351 15.65 -25.26 1.44
C VAL A 351 15.71 -26.28 0.29
N PRO A 352 16.86 -26.94 0.05
CA PRO A 352 16.85 -28.33 -0.37
C PRO A 352 16.59 -29.19 0.88
N GLU A 353 15.42 -29.82 0.92
CA GLU A 353 15.17 -31.09 1.60
C GLU A 353 15.71 -31.26 3.04
N TYR A 354 15.02 -30.70 4.03
CA TYR A 354 14.77 -31.51 5.23
C TYR A 354 13.39 -32.12 5.05
N LYS A 355 13.32 -33.22 4.30
CA LYS A 355 12.22 -34.17 4.48
C LYS A 355 12.37 -34.70 5.90
N ILE A 356 11.36 -34.43 6.73
CA ILE A 356 11.21 -35.04 8.05
C ILE A 356 11.03 -36.54 7.88
#